data_AF-A0A2A2CZ12-F1
#
_entry.id   AF-A0A2A2CZ12-F1
#
_cell.length_a   1.000
_cell.length_b   1.000
_cell.length_c   1.000
_cell.angle_alpha   90.00
_cell.angle_beta   90.00
_cell.angle_gamma   90.00
#
_symmetry.space_group_name_H-M   'P 1'
#
loop_
_entity.id
_entity.type
_entity.pdbx_description
1 polymer ?
#
loop_
_entity_poly.entity_id
_entity_poly.type
_entity_poly.pdbx_seq_one_letter_code
_entity_poly.pdbx_strand_id
1 'polypeptide(L)'
;MSGSAGGSAAGAARGADRGAPSAAAEATAGAVLAGYLHAQAAEFLRSLRLHRESGADAEDASEAARMLRRSARRIAGTLHVYRPLTDVTWTDPLRSELLWLSETLGREYAHAARLARLRGALHRLSGAEG
;
A
#
# COMPACT_ATOMS: atom_id res chain seq x y z
N MET A 1 -14.99 -54.78 -52.33
CA MET A 1 -15.09 -53.33 -52.10
C MET A 1 -14.85 -53.14 -50.61
N SER A 2 -13.62 -52.80 -50.22
CA SER A 2 -13.27 -51.51 -49.60
C SER A 2 -14.12 -51.23 -48.37
N GLY A 3 -13.64 -51.17 -47.13
CA GLY A 3 -12.30 -50.89 -46.63
C GLY A 3 -12.48 -50.03 -45.37
N SER A 4 -11.57 -50.17 -44.42
CA SER A 4 -11.09 -49.15 -43.48
C SER A 4 -11.07 -49.65 -42.03
N ALA A 5 -9.83 -49.88 -41.61
CA ALA A 5 -9.38 -49.85 -40.23
C ALA A 5 -9.64 -48.49 -39.59
N GLY A 6 -9.65 -48.48 -38.25
CA GLY A 6 -9.68 -47.27 -37.44
C GLY A 6 -9.79 -47.63 -35.97
N GLY A 7 -8.72 -48.18 -35.39
CA GLY A 7 -8.58 -48.25 -33.94
C GLY A 7 -8.27 -46.87 -33.35
N SER A 8 -8.52 -46.73 -32.05
CA SER A 8 -7.55 -46.24 -31.05
C SER A 8 -8.22 -45.48 -29.90
N ALA A 9 -8.02 -46.04 -28.71
CA ALA A 9 -7.85 -45.40 -27.41
C ALA A 9 -8.43 -43.99 -27.18
N ALA A 10 -9.62 -43.92 -26.57
CA ALA A 10 -10.03 -42.78 -25.75
C ALA A 10 -9.43 -42.93 -24.34
N GLY A 11 -8.10 -42.92 -24.26
CA GLY A 11 -7.34 -42.86 -23.02
C GLY A 11 -7.04 -41.41 -22.66
N ALA A 12 -7.52 -41.00 -21.48
CA ALA A 12 -6.89 -40.04 -20.59
C ALA A 12 -6.36 -38.72 -21.20
N ALA A 13 -7.25 -37.73 -21.35
CA ALA A 13 -6.88 -36.32 -21.39
C ALA A 13 -7.71 -35.49 -20.39
N ARG A 14 -7.71 -35.89 -19.11
CA ARG A 14 -8.15 -35.04 -17.98
C ARG A 14 -6.98 -34.70 -17.05
N GLY A 15 -5.86 -34.31 -17.64
CA GLY A 15 -4.64 -34.06 -16.88
C GLY A 15 -3.68 -33.12 -17.57
N ALA A 16 -4.15 -31.93 -17.96
CA ALA A 16 -3.25 -30.86 -18.42
C ALA A 16 -3.88 -29.47 -18.22
N ASP A 17 -4.39 -29.21 -17.01
CA ASP A 17 -4.51 -27.84 -16.50
C ASP A 17 -4.06 -27.80 -15.04
N ARG A 18 -2.92 -28.45 -14.76
CA ARG A 18 -2.17 -28.17 -13.55
C ARG A 18 -1.33 -26.94 -13.86
N GLY A 19 -1.85 -25.81 -13.39
CA GLY A 19 -1.40 -24.45 -13.63
C GLY A 19 0.07 -24.32 -14.01
N ALA A 20 0.29 -23.68 -15.16
CA ALA A 20 1.55 -23.03 -15.43
C ALA A 20 1.99 -22.30 -14.15
N PRO A 21 3.27 -22.40 -13.74
CA PRO A 21 3.74 -21.60 -12.62
C PRO A 21 3.36 -20.16 -12.94
N SER A 22 2.52 -19.57 -12.08
CA SER A 22 2.16 -18.16 -12.20
C SER A 22 3.47 -17.39 -12.37
N ALA A 23 3.51 -16.32 -13.18
CA ALA A 23 4.70 -15.48 -13.28
C ALA A 23 5.19 -14.98 -11.89
N ALA A 24 4.31 -15.01 -10.87
CA ALA A 24 4.65 -14.78 -9.47
C ALA A 24 5.39 -15.96 -8.78
N ALA A 25 5.21 -17.20 -9.22
CA ALA A 25 5.87 -18.41 -8.72
C ALA A 25 7.34 -18.53 -9.19
N GLU A 26 7.71 -17.86 -10.28
CA GLU A 26 9.10 -17.79 -10.79
C GLU A 26 9.80 -16.47 -10.42
N ALA A 27 9.07 -15.51 -9.81
CA ALA A 27 9.64 -14.23 -9.43
C ALA A 27 10.64 -14.40 -8.28
N THR A 28 11.84 -13.85 -8.45
CA THR A 28 12.84 -13.81 -7.38
C THR A 28 12.32 -12.98 -6.19
N ALA A 29 12.78 -13.28 -4.98
CA ALA A 29 12.45 -12.47 -3.80
C ALA A 29 12.77 -10.98 -4.01
N GLY A 30 13.85 -10.67 -4.74
CA GLY A 30 14.21 -9.31 -5.13
C GLY A 30 13.19 -8.66 -6.06
N ALA A 31 12.69 -9.38 -7.07
CA ALA A 31 11.66 -8.89 -7.98
C ALA A 31 10.33 -8.60 -7.25
N VAL A 32 9.94 -9.49 -6.33
CA VAL A 32 8.74 -9.31 -5.49
C VAL A 32 8.90 -8.09 -4.57
N LEU A 33 10.04 -7.94 -3.90
CA LEU A 33 10.35 -6.81 -3.04
C LEU A 33 10.34 -5.49 -3.82
N ALA A 34 11.00 -5.45 -4.97
CA ALA A 34 11.04 -4.27 -5.83
C ALA A 34 9.64 -3.86 -6.31
N GLY A 35 8.83 -4.83 -6.77
CA GLY A 35 7.45 -4.58 -7.18
C GLY A 35 6.59 -4.03 -6.03
N TYR A 36 6.73 -4.59 -4.83
CA TYR A 36 6.04 -4.09 -3.65
C TYR A 36 6.46 -2.66 -3.28
N LEU A 37 7.78 -2.38 -3.24
CA LEU A 37 8.29 -1.05 -2.93
C LEU A 37 7.84 -0.02 -3.97
N HIS A 38 7.83 -0.38 -5.26
CA HIS A 38 7.32 0.48 -6.32
C HIS A 38 5.84 0.80 -6.14
N ALA A 39 5.01 -0.20 -5.82
CA ALA A 39 3.59 0.01 -5.54
C ALA A 39 3.37 0.92 -4.32
N GLN A 40 4.16 0.75 -3.25
CA GLN A 40 4.07 1.64 -2.09
C GLN A 40 4.56 3.06 -2.41
N ALA A 41 5.61 3.21 -3.22
CA ALA A 41 6.09 4.52 -3.66
C ALA A 41 5.06 5.25 -4.53
N ALA A 42 4.38 4.54 -5.42
CA ALA A 42 3.29 5.10 -6.23
C ALA A 42 2.14 5.58 -5.33
N GLU A 43 1.77 4.80 -4.30
CA GLU A 43 0.77 5.21 -3.31
C GLU A 43 1.22 6.46 -2.53
N PHE A 44 2.48 6.50 -2.12
CA PHE A 44 3.07 7.64 -1.42
C PHE A 44 3.00 8.91 -2.27
N LEU A 45 3.44 8.85 -3.53
CA LEU A 45 3.43 10.02 -4.42
C LEU A 45 2.00 10.46 -4.76
N ARG A 46 1.07 9.52 -4.93
CA ARG A 46 -0.34 9.84 -5.18
C ARG A 46 -0.99 10.52 -3.98
N SER A 47 -0.82 9.96 -2.78
CA SER A 47 -1.37 10.54 -1.55
C SER A 47 -0.72 11.89 -1.22
N LEU A 48 0.57 12.08 -1.49
CA LEU A 48 1.23 13.38 -1.37
C LEU A 48 0.63 14.41 -2.33
N ARG A 49 0.35 14.03 -3.57
CA ARG A 49 -0.32 14.91 -4.54
C ARG A 49 -1.74 15.26 -4.07
N LEU A 50 -2.54 14.27 -3.67
CA LEU A 50 -3.89 14.50 -3.16
C LEU A 50 -3.88 15.44 -1.95
N HIS A 51 -2.97 15.23 -1.00
CA HIS A 51 -2.86 16.08 0.18
C HIS A 51 -2.57 17.55 -0.17
N ARG A 52 -1.79 17.81 -1.23
CA ARG A 52 -1.56 19.18 -1.74
C ARG A 52 -2.77 19.74 -2.48
N GLU A 53 -3.57 18.89 -3.11
CA GLU A 53 -4.76 19.27 -3.87
C GLU A 53 -5.99 19.51 -2.97
N SER A 54 -6.06 18.88 -1.79
CA SER A 54 -7.20 18.98 -0.86
C SER A 54 -7.50 20.40 -0.37
N GLY A 55 -6.54 21.32 -0.42
CA GLY A 55 -6.77 22.75 -0.13
C GLY A 55 -7.43 22.98 1.24
N ALA A 56 -8.63 23.58 1.24
CA ALA A 56 -9.40 23.88 2.46
C ALA A 56 -10.34 22.75 2.90
N ASP A 57 -10.48 21.67 2.13
CA ASP A 57 -11.26 20.51 2.53
C ASP A 57 -10.49 19.69 3.56
N ALA A 58 -10.93 19.81 4.81
CA ALA A 58 -10.26 19.19 5.95
C ALA A 58 -10.42 17.66 5.96
N GLU A 59 -11.51 17.11 5.43
CA GLU A 59 -11.74 15.66 5.42
C GLU A 59 -10.85 14.99 4.39
N ASP A 60 -10.85 15.51 3.16
CA ASP A 60 -9.99 15.03 2.07
C ASP A 60 -8.50 15.16 2.43
N ALA A 61 -8.11 16.28 3.02
CA ALA A 61 -6.73 16.49 3.47
C ALA A 61 -6.31 15.48 4.53
N SER A 62 -7.21 15.15 5.46
CA SER A 62 -6.96 14.19 6.55
C SER A 62 -6.85 12.75 6.06
N GLU A 63 -7.69 12.36 5.11
CA GLU A 63 -7.67 11.03 4.49
C GLU A 63 -6.41 10.87 3.64
N ALA A 64 -6.05 11.88 2.83
CA ALA A 64 -4.80 11.89 2.08
C ALA A 64 -3.57 11.81 2.99
N ALA A 65 -3.55 12.55 4.10
CA ALA A 65 -2.48 12.47 5.11
C ALA A 65 -2.38 11.08 5.75
N ARG A 66 -3.52 10.43 6.01
CA ARG A 66 -3.58 9.07 6.54
C ARG A 66 -3.02 8.05 5.54
N MET A 67 -3.36 8.16 4.26
CA MET A 67 -2.82 7.31 3.20
C MET A 67 -1.31 7.52 3.02
N LEU A 68 -0.85 8.77 3.08
CA LEU A 68 0.56 9.14 3.01
C LEU A 68 1.35 8.55 4.18
N ARG A 69 0.87 8.71 5.42
CA ARG A 69 1.47 8.11 6.61
C ARG A 69 1.52 6.58 6.52
N ARG A 70 0.46 5.94 6.00
CA ARG A 70 0.42 4.48 5.83
C ARG A 70 1.48 3.99 4.84
N SER A 71 1.58 4.61 3.67
CA SER A 71 2.56 4.21 2.65
C SER A 71 4.00 4.45 3.12
N ALA A 72 4.27 5.60 3.76
CA ALA A 72 5.58 5.91 4.36
C ALA A 72 6.03 4.85 5.37
N ARG A 73 5.16 4.49 6.32
CA ARG A 73 5.44 3.41 7.29
C ARG A 73 5.69 2.06 6.63
N ARG A 74 4.93 1.72 5.58
CA ARG A 74 5.10 0.44 4.86
C ARG A 74 6.42 0.39 4.11
N ILE A 75 6.84 1.48 3.47
CA ILE A 75 8.16 1.57 2.83
C ILE A 75 9.26 1.42 3.89
N ALA A 76 9.22 2.23 4.95
CA ALA A 76 10.25 2.22 5.99
C ALA A 76 10.37 0.86 6.72
N GLY A 77 9.23 0.23 7.02
CA GLY A 77 9.19 -1.10 7.64
C GLY A 77 9.68 -2.21 6.71
N THR A 78 9.36 -2.12 5.41
CA THR A 78 9.83 -3.10 4.42
C THR A 78 11.35 -3.01 4.24
N LEU A 79 11.89 -1.80 4.10
CA LEU A 79 13.34 -1.57 4.05
C LEU A 79 14.04 -1.98 5.35
N HIS A 80 13.36 -1.90 6.51
CA HIS A 80 13.91 -2.40 7.77
C HIS A 80 14.01 -3.92 7.80
N VAL A 81 12.93 -4.63 7.43
CA VAL A 81 12.87 -6.10 7.46
C VAL A 81 13.84 -6.70 6.44
N TYR A 82 13.88 -6.13 5.23
CA TYR A 82 14.73 -6.62 4.15
C TYR A 82 16.08 -5.90 4.05
N ARG A 83 16.51 -5.23 5.12
CA ARG A 83 17.76 -4.48 5.17
C ARG A 83 18.99 -5.23 4.61
N PRO A 84 19.19 -6.53 4.86
CA PRO A 84 20.33 -7.27 4.30
C PRO A 84 20.32 -7.39 2.76
N LEU A 85 19.18 -7.18 2.12
CA LEU A 85 19.00 -7.27 0.66
C LEU A 85 19.05 -5.91 -0.03
N THR A 86 19.22 -4.82 0.73
CA THR A 86 19.17 -3.44 0.23
C THR A 86 20.48 -2.72 0.49
N ASP A 87 20.82 -1.74 -0.35
CA ASP A 87 21.98 -0.87 -0.10
C ASP A 87 21.69 0.10 1.04
N VAL A 88 22.27 -0.23 2.20
CA VAL A 88 22.06 0.46 3.48
C VAL A 88 22.50 1.91 3.47
N THR A 89 23.42 2.30 2.58
CA THR A 89 23.99 3.65 2.55
C THR A 89 22.94 4.72 2.20
N TRP A 90 22.00 4.38 1.32
CA TRP A 90 20.89 5.28 0.96
C TRP A 90 19.57 4.89 1.66
N THR A 91 19.33 3.61 1.97
CA THR A 91 18.06 3.21 2.57
C THR A 91 17.94 3.62 4.03
N ASP A 92 19.02 3.61 4.82
CA ASP A 92 18.95 3.96 6.23
C ASP A 92 18.62 5.46 6.47
N PRO A 93 19.24 6.42 5.74
CA PRO A 93 18.80 7.81 5.75
C PRO A 93 17.35 7.97 5.31
N LEU A 94 16.95 7.38 4.17
CA LEU A 94 15.57 7.46 3.68
C LEU A 94 14.56 6.92 4.70
N ARG A 95 14.86 5.79 5.35
CA ARG A 95 14.00 5.23 6.40
C ARG A 95 13.82 6.22 7.56
N SER A 96 14.88 6.89 7.97
CA SER A 96 14.83 7.88 9.05
C SER A 96 13.91 9.04 8.69
N GLU A 97 14.03 9.57 7.47
CA GLU A 97 13.14 10.62 6.95
C GLU A 97 11.68 10.17 6.85
N LEU A 98 11.43 8.95 6.38
CA LEU A 98 10.07 8.40 6.28
C LEU A 98 9.42 8.19 7.66
N LEU A 99 10.20 7.78 8.66
CA LEU A 99 9.72 7.64 10.04
C LEU A 99 9.45 9.02 10.65
N TRP A 100 10.35 9.99 10.45
CA TRP A 100 10.13 11.37 10.86
C TRP A 100 8.85 11.96 10.25
N LEU A 101 8.67 11.82 8.93
CA LEU A 101 7.48 12.29 8.22
C LEU A 101 6.21 11.60 8.74
N SER A 102 6.26 10.28 8.89
CA SER A 102 5.14 9.51 9.43
C SER A 102 4.71 10.11 10.77
N GLU A 103 5.67 10.36 11.66
CA GLU A 103 5.44 10.81 13.03
C GLU A 103 4.84 12.21 13.06
N THR A 104 5.32 13.09 12.19
CA THR A 104 4.75 14.44 11.97
C THR A 104 3.28 14.35 11.55
N LEU A 105 2.96 13.57 10.51
CA LEU A 105 1.57 13.37 10.05
C LEU A 105 0.67 12.78 11.13
N GLY A 106 1.22 11.92 12.00
CA GLY A 106 0.49 11.35 13.13
C GLY A 106 0.10 12.40 14.18
N ARG A 107 0.99 13.36 14.44
CA ARG A 107 0.71 14.48 15.35
C ARG A 107 -0.34 15.41 14.76
N GLU A 108 -0.24 15.74 13.48
CA GLU A 108 -1.25 16.57 12.79
C GLU A 108 -2.65 15.96 12.90
N TYR A 109 -2.79 14.67 12.60
CA TYR A 109 -4.06 13.97 12.74
C TYR A 109 -4.58 13.99 14.19
N ALA A 110 -3.70 13.76 15.17
CA ALA A 110 -4.08 13.82 16.58
C ALA A 110 -4.53 15.22 17.01
N HIS A 111 -3.91 16.27 16.49
CA HIS A 111 -4.30 17.66 16.74
C HIS A 111 -5.65 17.99 16.10
N ALA A 112 -5.88 17.59 14.85
CA ALA A 112 -7.17 17.76 14.17
C ALA A 112 -8.31 17.06 14.92
N ALA A 113 -8.11 15.79 15.32
CA ALA A 113 -9.08 15.04 16.11
C ALA A 113 -9.35 15.68 17.49
N ARG A 114 -8.30 16.23 18.13
CA ARG A 114 -8.46 16.95 19.40
C ARG A 114 -9.26 18.25 19.21
N LEU A 115 -8.99 19.01 18.15
CA LEU A 115 -9.72 20.24 17.82
C LEU A 115 -11.20 19.96 17.53
N ALA A 116 -11.51 18.91 16.78
CA ALA A 116 -12.88 18.48 16.52
C ALA A 116 -13.63 18.16 17.82
N ARG A 117 -13.01 17.39 18.73
CA ARG A 117 -13.59 17.10 20.06
C ARG A 117 -13.82 18.35 20.89
N LEU A 118 -12.86 19.28 20.90
CA LEU A 118 -12.99 20.55 21.62
C LEU A 118 -14.12 21.42 21.07
N ARG A 119 -14.21 21.56 19.74
CA ARG A 119 -15.30 22.29 19.08
C ARG A 119 -16.66 21.69 19.43
N GLY A 120 -16.80 20.36 19.37
CA GLY A 120 -18.04 19.69 19.76
C GLY A 120 -18.41 19.94 21.23
N ALA A 121 -17.43 19.92 22.14
CA ALA A 121 -17.68 20.24 23.55
C ALA A 121 -18.13 21.70 23.77
N LEU A 122 -17.54 22.65 23.03
CA LEU A 122 -17.93 24.06 23.09
C LEU A 122 -19.33 24.31 22.55
N HIS A 123 -19.74 23.63 21.46
CA HIS A 123 -21.10 23.73 20.92
C HIS A 123 -22.14 23.28 21.95
N ARG A 124 -21.89 22.14 22.62
CA ARG A 124 -22.73 21.65 23.72
C ARG A 124 -22.81 22.62 24.89
N LEU A 125 -21.69 23.25 25.27
CA LEU A 125 -21.66 24.23 26.36
C LEU A 125 -22.43 25.52 25.99
N SER A 126 -22.38 25.94 24.73
CA SER A 126 -23.00 27.18 24.25
C SER A 126 -24.52 27.12 24.13
N GLY A 127 -25.17 25.99 24.46
CA GLY A 127 -26.61 25.83 24.33
C GLY A 127 -27.11 25.76 22.88
N ALA A 128 -26.22 25.55 21.90
CA ALA A 128 -26.59 25.31 20.50
C ALA A 128 -27.17 23.91 20.26
N GLU A 129 -27.33 23.13 21.33
CA GLU A 129 -28.14 21.91 21.38
C GLU A 129 -29.25 22.15 22.42
N GLY A 130 -30.35 22.72 21.96
CA GLY A 130 -31.64 22.85 22.64
C GLY A 130 -32.74 22.80 21.59
#